data_AF-A0A2E6EM51-F1
#
_entry.id   AF-A0A2E6EM51-F1
#
_cell.length_a   1.000
_cell.length_b   1.000
_cell.length_c   1.000
_cell.angle_alpha   90.00
_cell.angle_beta   90.00
_cell.angle_gamma   90.00
#
_symmetry.space_group_name_H-M   'P 1'
#
loop_
_entity.id
_entity.type
_entity.pdbx_description
1 polymer ?
#
loop_
_entity_poly.entity_id
_entity_poly.type
_entity_poly.pdbx_seq_one_letter_code
_entity_poly.pdbx_strand_id
1 'polypeptide(L)'
;MRFQVDCPHCDAMLSVPEKYHYTTIKCPECGGQMEAVSTETMRVTRQFIEELEDADAEVSEGSPGVTTLRRVAALQGAAEDDE
;
A
#
# COMPACT_ATOMS: atom_id res chain seq x y z
N MET A 1 -1.38 4.91 -29.43
CA MET A 1 -2.43 5.86 -29.03
C MET A 1 -2.04 6.61 -27.76
N ARG A 2 -2.99 7.26 -27.07
CA ARG A 2 -2.77 8.04 -25.84
C ARG A 2 -3.77 7.60 -24.78
N PHE A 3 -3.38 7.66 -23.51
CA PHE A 3 -4.25 7.37 -22.36
C PHE A 3 -4.32 8.58 -21.43
N GLN A 4 -5.30 8.58 -20.53
CA GLN A 4 -5.50 9.62 -19.54
C GLN A 4 -4.96 9.16 -18.18
N VAL A 5 -4.33 10.08 -17.45
CA VAL A 5 -3.86 9.88 -16.09
C VAL A 5 -4.08 11.16 -15.29
N ASP A 6 -4.51 11.03 -14.05
CA ASP A 6 -4.56 12.12 -13.08
C ASP A 6 -3.22 12.31 -12.38
N CYS A 7 -2.82 13.57 -12.23
CA CYS A 7 -1.61 13.90 -11.49
C CYS A 7 -1.89 13.87 -9.98
N PRO A 8 -1.22 13.02 -9.18
CA PRO A 8 -1.47 12.91 -7.73
C PRO A 8 -1.02 14.15 -6.93
N HIS A 9 -0.34 15.11 -7.58
CA HIS A 9 0.16 16.32 -6.93
C HIS A 9 -0.75 17.54 -7.10
N CYS A 10 -1.55 17.57 -8.18
CA CYS A 10 -2.32 18.76 -8.55
C CYS A 10 -3.68 18.45 -9.18
N ASP A 11 -4.05 17.17 -9.24
CA ASP A 11 -5.30 16.66 -9.80
C ASP A 11 -5.54 17.02 -11.28
N ALA A 12 -4.49 17.49 -11.97
CA ALA A 12 -4.56 17.78 -13.39
C ALA A 12 -4.67 16.50 -14.22
N MET A 13 -5.55 16.52 -15.21
CA MET A 13 -5.76 15.42 -16.14
C MET A 13 -4.81 15.53 -17.34
N LEU A 14 -3.94 14.53 -17.50
CA LEU A 14 -2.88 14.53 -18.49
C LEU A 14 -3.16 13.51 -19.59
N SER A 15 -2.93 13.90 -20.85
CA SER A 15 -2.97 12.98 -21.99
C SER A 15 -1.56 12.52 -22.36
N VAL A 16 -1.23 11.28 -22.01
CA VAL A 16 0.11 10.73 -22.15
C VAL A 16 0.14 9.71 -23.30
N PRO A 17 1.13 9.74 -24.20
CA PRO A 17 1.25 8.70 -25.22
C PRO A 17 1.67 7.36 -24.60
N GLU A 18 1.12 6.26 -25.11
CA GLU A 18 1.35 4.91 -24.59
C GLU A 18 2.83 4.50 -24.52
N LYS A 19 3.72 5.13 -25.30
CA LYS A 19 5.16 4.90 -25.20
C LYS A 19 5.76 5.21 -23.82
N TYR A 20 5.05 5.98 -23.00
CA TYR A 20 5.44 6.31 -21.63
C TYR A 20 4.65 5.51 -20.58
N HIS A 21 3.86 4.52 -20.99
CA HIS A 21 3.12 3.68 -20.05
C HIS A 21 4.11 2.98 -19.10
N TYR A 22 3.81 3.01 -17.80
CA TYR A 22 4.69 2.50 -16.73
C TYR A 22 6.07 3.19 -16.63
N THR A 23 6.19 4.44 -17.12
CA THR A 23 7.43 5.24 -16.97
C THR A 23 7.20 6.45 -16.09
N THR A 24 8.27 6.94 -15.45
CA THR A 24 8.24 8.19 -14.70
C THR A 24 8.24 9.38 -15.66
N ILE A 25 7.21 10.21 -15.56
CA ILE A 25 7.07 11.46 -16.31
C ILE A 25 6.99 12.66 -15.36
N LYS A 26 7.22 13.85 -15.91
CA LYS A 26 7.05 15.11 -15.19
C LYS A 26 5.72 15.74 -15.59
N CYS A 27 4.91 16.12 -14.61
CA CYS A 27 3.67 16.85 -14.83
C CYS A 27 3.97 18.24 -15.42
N PRO A 28 3.38 18.61 -16.57
CA PRO A 28 3.55 19.94 -17.17
C PRO A 28 2.91 21.07 -16.34
N GLU A 29 1.89 20.77 -15.53
CA GLU A 29 1.16 21.78 -14.74
C GLU A 29 1.90 22.14 -13.45
N CYS A 30 2.26 21.14 -12.63
CA CYS A 30 2.89 21.38 -11.32
C CYS A 30 4.40 21.08 -11.28
N GLY A 31 4.94 20.42 -12.31
CA GLY A 31 6.33 19.97 -12.34
C GLY A 31 6.64 18.75 -11.47
N GLY A 32 5.64 18.17 -10.81
CA GLY A 32 5.78 16.96 -9.99
C GLY A 32 6.16 15.73 -10.82
N GLN A 33 6.94 14.82 -10.25
CA GLN A 33 7.27 13.55 -10.87
C GLN A 33 6.21 12.51 -10.51
N MET A 34 5.77 11.73 -11.49
CA MET A 34 4.73 10.72 -11.32
C MET A 34 4.91 9.57 -12.31
N GLU A 35 4.38 8.41 -11.99
CA GLU A 35 4.32 7.29 -12.93
C GLU A 35 3.10 7.45 -13.84
N ALA A 36 3.31 7.31 -15.15
CA ALA A 36 2.23 7.36 -16.13
C ALA A 36 1.53 5.99 -16.18
N VAL A 37 0.61 5.78 -15.25
CA VAL A 37 -0.24 4.60 -15.17
C VAL A 37 -1.66 5.04 -15.52
N SER A 38 -2.37 4.29 -16.38
CA SER A 38 -3.76 4.60 -16.66
C SER A 38 -4.61 4.41 -15.41
N THR A 39 -5.57 5.31 -15.18
CA THR A 39 -6.54 5.20 -14.07
C THR A 39 -7.81 4.47 -14.47
N GLU A 40 -7.73 3.65 -15.53
CA GLU A 40 -8.81 2.78 -15.96
C GLU A 40 -9.14 1.79 -14.85
N THR A 41 -10.27 2.02 -14.18
CA THR A 41 -10.76 1.13 -13.14
C THR A 41 -11.36 -0.11 -13.81
N MET A 42 -10.63 -1.23 -13.79
CA MET A 42 -11.19 -2.51 -14.21
C MET A 42 -12.24 -2.97 -13.18
N ARG A 43 -13.45 -3.28 -13.65
CA ARG A 43 -14.49 -3.91 -12.84
C ARG A 43 -14.34 -5.42 -12.98
N VAL A 44 -14.05 -6.09 -11.89
CA VAL A 44 -14.04 -7.56 -11.80
C VAL A 44 -15.27 -8.04 -11.01
N THR A 45 -15.80 -9.19 -11.37
CA THR A 45 -16.90 -9.82 -10.63
C THR A 45 -16.36 -10.57 -9.43
N ARG A 46 -17.21 -10.75 -8.40
CA ARG A 46 -16.87 -11.60 -7.25
C ARG A 46 -16.52 -13.02 -7.69
N GLN A 47 -17.26 -13.57 -8.65
CA GLN A 47 -17.00 -14.88 -9.25
C GLN A 47 -15.58 -14.97 -9.85
N PHE A 48 -15.11 -13.93 -10.55
CA PHE A 48 -13.76 -13.93 -11.15
C PHE A 48 -12.64 -13.92 -10.10
N ILE A 49 -12.86 -13.28 -8.95
CA ILE A 49 -11.88 -13.28 -7.84
C ILE A 49 -11.83 -14.68 -7.21
N GLU A 50 -13.00 -15.27 -6.94
CA GLU A 50 -13.12 -16.61 -6.33
C GLU A 50 -12.44 -17.69 -7.21
N GLU A 51 -12.57 -17.61 -8.55
CA GLU A 51 -11.90 -18.55 -9.46
C GLU A 51 -10.37 -18.45 -9.49
N LEU A 52 -9.78 -17.33 -9.06
CA LEU A 52 -8.32 -17.12 -9.03
C LEU A 52 -7.66 -17.62 -7.74
N GLU A 53 -8.43 -17.80 -6.67
CA GLU A 53 -7.94 -18.19 -5.34
C GLU A 53 -7.76 -19.72 -5.18
N ASP A 54 -8.39 -20.53 -6.04
CA ASP A 54 -8.30 -22.00 -6.03
C ASP A 54 -7.03 -22.58 -6.70
N ALA A 55 -6.12 -21.72 -7.19
CA ALA A 55 -4.82 -22.13 -7.72
C ALA A 55 -3.75 -22.19 -6.59
N ASP A 56 -3.81 -23.25 -5.79
CA ASP A 56 -2.72 -23.85 -5.00
C ASP A 56 -1.98 -22.95 -3.97
N ALA A 57 -2.67 -22.54 -2.90
CA ALA A 57 -2.03 -22.11 -1.66
C ALA A 57 -2.58 -22.89 -0.46
N GLU A 58 -1.83 -23.90 -0.02
CA GLU A 58 -2.04 -24.53 1.28
C GLU A 58 -1.78 -23.49 2.39
N VAL A 59 -2.84 -22.86 2.89
CA VAL A 59 -2.73 -21.95 4.04
C VAL A 59 -2.49 -22.78 5.31
N SER A 60 -1.24 -22.91 5.71
CA SER A 60 -0.90 -23.47 7.01
C SER A 60 -1.23 -22.42 8.08
N GLU A 61 -2.29 -22.66 8.83
CA GLU A 61 -2.77 -21.81 9.93
C GLU A 61 -1.72 -21.72 11.06
N GLY A 62 -0.79 -20.78 10.95
CA GLY A 62 0.00 -20.31 12.08
C GLY A 62 -0.87 -19.40 12.97
N SER A 63 -1.29 -19.92 14.12
CA SER A 63 -2.16 -19.20 15.09
C SER A 63 -1.58 -17.83 15.52
N PRO A 64 -2.44 -16.81 15.74
CA PRO A 64 -2.00 -15.48 16.16
C PRO A 64 -1.48 -15.47 17.61
N GLY A 65 -0.15 -15.55 17.75
CA GLY A 65 0.58 -15.35 19.00
C GLY A 65 0.92 -13.88 19.26
N VAL A 66 -0.09 -13.01 19.40
CA VAL A 66 0.15 -11.64 19.90
C VAL A 66 0.38 -11.69 21.41
N THR A 67 1.62 -11.47 21.84
CA THR A 67 1.90 -11.06 23.21
C THR A 67 2.64 -9.73 23.19
N THR A 68 1.90 -8.65 23.43
CA THR A 68 2.49 -7.33 23.65
C THR A 68 2.99 -7.26 25.09
N LEU A 69 4.29 -7.42 25.30
CA LEU A 69 4.94 -7.11 26.57
C LEU A 69 5.24 -5.61 26.63
N ARG A 70 4.44 -4.89 27.42
CA ARG A 70 4.69 -3.48 27.74
C ARG A 70 5.81 -3.43 28.78
N ARG A 71 7.00 -2.93 28.41
CA ARG A 71 8.05 -2.62 29.38
C ARG A 71 7.56 -1.47 30.28
N VAL A 72 7.24 -1.79 31.52
CA VAL A 72 7.12 -0.77 32.57
C VAL A 72 8.54 -0.32 32.92
N ALA A 73 8.89 0.88 32.47
CA ALA A 73 10.06 1.58 32.95
C ALA A 73 9.66 2.47 34.13
N ALA A 74 10.50 2.44 35.17
CA ALA A 74 10.51 3.32 36.34
C ALA A 74 9.58 2.86 37.49
N LEU A 75 9.98 2.86 38.77
CA LEU A 75 10.99 3.64 39.48
C LEU A 75 11.60 2.83 40.65
N GLN A 76 12.81 3.22 41.03
CA GLN A 76 13.59 2.81 42.19
C GLN A 76 12.98 3.26 43.54
N GLY A 77 13.44 2.63 44.63
CA GLY A 77 13.33 3.10 46.02
C GLY A 77 12.27 2.33 46.81
N ALA A 78 12.46 1.94 48.06
CA ALA A 78 13.52 2.04 49.07
C ALA A 78 13.18 0.96 50.13
N ALA A 79 14.17 0.32 50.78
CA ALA A 79 14.38 0.33 52.25
C ALA A 79 13.23 -0.37 53.08
N GLU A 80 13.39 -1.21 54.11
CA GLU A 80 14.28 -1.34 55.29
C GLU A 80 14.01 -2.78 55.86
N ASP A 81 15.03 -3.61 56.14
CA ASP A 81 15.65 -3.92 57.46
C ASP A 81 14.77 -4.70 58.50
N ASP A 82 15.26 -5.90 58.86
CA ASP A 82 15.26 -6.67 60.13
C ASP A 82 14.06 -6.66 61.12
N GLU A 83 13.48 -7.85 61.40
CA GLU A 83 13.75 -8.70 62.59
C GLU A 83 12.80 -9.93 62.63
#